data_AF-A0A0U0UAU8-F1
#
_entry.id   AF-A0A0U0UAU8-F1
#
_cell.length_a   1.000
_cell.length_b   1.000
_cell.length_c   1.000
_cell.angle_alpha   90.00
_cell.angle_beta   90.00
_cell.angle_gamma   90.00
#
_symmetry.space_group_name_H-M   'P 1'
#
loop_
_entity.id
_entity.type
_entity.pdbx_description
1 polymer ?
#
loop_
_entity_poly.entity_id
_entity_poly.type
_entity_poly.pdbx_seq_one_letter_code
_entity_poly.pdbx_strand_id
1 'polypeptide(L)' 'MEVWVGVLRELNPGLAEADARLMAHAVFGLLNSTPHSMKAADSKPARTVRARAVLRAMTVAALSAADRCL' A
#
# COMPACT_ATOMS: atom_id res chain seq x y z
N MET A 1 -11.27 7.09 1.88
CA MET A 1 -11.04 5.75 1.30
C MET A 1 -11.77 5.61 -0.03
N GLU A 2 -13.07 5.89 -0.09
CA GLU A 2 -13.88 5.79 -1.32
C GLU A 2 -13.34 6.58 -2.53
N VAL A 3 -12.68 7.73 -2.32
CA VAL A 3 -11.98 8.46 -3.40
C VAL A 3 -10.92 7.60 -4.09
N TRP A 4 -10.15 6.82 -3.32
CA TRP A 4 -9.11 5.95 -3.86
C TRP A 4 -9.68 4.69 -4.52
N VAL A 5 -10.86 4.24 -4.10
CA VAL A 5 -11.62 3.19 -4.80
C VAL A 5 -12.00 3.67 -6.21
N GLY A 6 -12.49 4.92 -6.33
CA GLY A 6 -12.78 5.54 -7.63
C GLY A 6 -11.55 5.62 -8.52
N VAL A 7 -10.43 6.15 -8.00
CA VAL A 7 -9.15 6.23 -8.74
C VAL A 7 -8.65 4.86 -9.19
N LEU A 8 -8.75 3.82 -8.33
CA LEU A 8 -8.34 2.46 -8.70
C LEU A 8 -9.20 1.87 -9.82
N ARG A 9 -10.50 2.17 -9.84
CA ARG A 9 -11.41 1.70 -10.89
C ARG A 9 -11.31 2.52 -12.18
N GLU A 10 -10.91 3.79 -12.10
CA GLU A 10 -10.56 4.57 -13.29
C GLU A 10 -9.29 4.04 -13.97
N LEU A 11 -8.28 3.66 -13.16
CA LEU A 11 -7.02 3.08 -13.66
C LEU A 11 -7.17 1.63 -14.11
N ASN A 12 -8.04 0.86 -13.47
CA ASN A 12 -8.36 -0.52 -13.84
C ASN A 12 -9.89 -0.72 -13.88
N PRO A 13 -10.54 -0.50 -15.05
CA PRO A 13 -11.99 -0.61 -15.19
C PRO A 13 -12.56 -2.00 -14.92
N GLY A 14 -11.74 -3.06 -15.06
CA GLY A 14 -12.13 -4.44 -14.77
C GLY A 14 -12.08 -4.79 -13.29
N LEU A 15 -11.54 -3.91 -12.44
CA LEU A 15 -11.38 -4.15 -11.01
C LEU A 15 -12.74 -4.10 -10.30
N ALA A 16 -13.08 -5.17 -9.58
CA ALA A 16 -14.26 -5.22 -8.75
C ALA A 16 -14.16 -4.19 -7.61
N GLU A 17 -15.29 -3.57 -7.25
CA GLU A 17 -15.32 -2.53 -6.23
C GLU A 17 -14.82 -3.03 -4.87
N ALA A 18 -15.18 -4.25 -4.50
CA ALA A 18 -14.75 -4.88 -3.25
C ALA A 18 -13.23 -5.02 -3.20
N ASP A 19 -12.60 -5.42 -4.31
CA ASP A 19 -11.16 -5.57 -4.41
C ASP A 19 -10.46 -4.20 -4.40
N ALA A 20 -11.01 -3.21 -5.10
CA ALA A 20 -10.52 -1.83 -5.04
C ALA A 20 -10.57 -1.27 -3.60
N ARG A 21 -11.65 -1.55 -2.86
CA ARG A 21 -11.78 -1.16 -1.45
C ARG A 21 -10.80 -1.90 -0.55
N LEU A 22 -10.58 -3.20 -0.78
CA LEU A 22 -9.58 -3.99 -0.07
C LEU A 22 -8.16 -3.47 -0.32
N MET A 23 -7.81 -3.23 -1.58
CA MET A 23 -6.49 -2.72 -2.00
C MET A 23 -6.21 -1.37 -1.38
N ALA A 24 -7.14 -0.43 -1.45
CA ALA A 24 -6.92 0.89 -0.87
C ALA A 24 -6.82 0.81 0.66
N HIS A 25 -7.58 -0.05 1.35
CA HIS A 25 -7.43 -0.27 2.80
C HIS A 25 -6.07 -0.87 3.14
N ALA A 26 -5.59 -1.84 2.37
CA ALA A 26 -4.28 -2.44 2.58
C ALA A 26 -3.15 -1.43 2.38
N VAL A 27 -3.21 -0.60 1.33
CA VAL A 27 -2.20 0.45 1.06
C VAL A 27 -2.19 1.50 2.17
N PHE A 28 -3.36 1.99 2.60
CA PHE A 28 -3.43 2.93 3.72
C PHE A 28 -3.01 2.27 5.03
N GLY A 29 -3.35 1.00 5.27
CA GLY A 29 -2.91 0.25 6.43
C GLY A 29 -1.39 0.10 6.48
N LEU A 30 -0.75 -0.21 5.36
CA LEU A 30 0.72 -0.28 5.23
C LEU A 30 1.37 1.08 5.45
N LEU A 31 0.86 2.14 4.81
CA LEU A 31 1.39 3.51 4.96
C LEU A 31 1.23 4.05 6.39
N ASN A 32 0.11 3.75 7.05
CA ASN A 32 -0.19 4.24 8.40
C ASN A 32 0.41 3.37 9.52
N SER A 33 0.74 2.10 9.26
CA SER A 33 1.41 1.24 10.25
C SER A 33 2.92 1.48 10.33
N THR A 34 3.52 2.11 9.31
CA THR A 34 4.96 2.36 9.25
C THR A 34 5.49 3.22 10.42
N PRO A 35 4.85 4.33 10.82
CA PRO A 35 5.34 5.15 11.94
C PRO A 35 5.18 4.47 13.30
N HIS A 36 4.11 3.68 13.49
CA HIS A 36 3.79 3.09 14.79
C HIS A 36 4.71 1.91 15.13
N SER A 37 5.02 1.05 14.15
CA SER A 37 5.97 -0.06 14.32
C SER A 37 7.43 0.39 14.39
N MET A 38 7.76 1.57 13.88
CA MET A 38 9.13 2.09 13.86
C MET A 38 9.51 2.91 15.09
N LYS A 39 8.54 3.47 15.81
CA LYS A 39 8.79 4.10 17.12
C LYS A 39 9.30 3.08 18.17
N ALA A 40 8.93 1.81 18.01
CA ALA A 40 9.40 0.72 18.86
C ALA A 40 10.79 0.18 18.49
N ALA A 41 11.32 0.52 17.29
CA ALA A 41 12.54 -0.06 16.74
C ALA A 41 13.61 1.01 16.47
N ASP A 42 14.05 1.70 17.52
CA ASP A 42 15.17 2.65 17.55
C ASP A 42 15.12 3.78 16.51
N SER A 43 15.10 5.00 17.03
CA SER A 43 15.06 6.31 16.36
C SER A 43 16.26 6.64 15.44
N LYS A 44 16.88 5.66 14.78
CA LYS A 44 17.96 5.88 13.81
C LYS A 44 17.35 6.22 12.44
N PRO A 45 17.55 7.44 11.91
CA PRO A 45 16.93 7.89 10.67
C PRO A 45 17.25 7.00 9.46
N ALA A 46 18.45 6.39 9.41
CA ALA A 46 18.83 5.45 8.35
C ALA A 46 17.95 4.17 8.32
N ARG A 47 17.55 3.64 9.47
CA ARG A 47 16.64 2.47 9.55
C ARG A 47 15.23 2.84 9.09
N THR A 48 14.81 4.07 9.39
CA THR A 48 13.52 4.62 8.95
C THR A 48 13.42 4.77 7.44
N VAL A 49 14.47 5.32 6.82
CA VAL A 49 14.55 5.45 5.35
C VAL A 49 14.55 4.07 4.69
N ARG A 50 15.31 3.11 5.22
CA ARG A 50 15.35 1.74 4.68
C ARG A 50 14.00 1.03 4.80
N ALA A 51 13.32 1.13 5.94
CA ALA A 51 11.99 0.55 6.14
C ALA A 51 10.96 1.14 5.16
N ARG A 52 10.97 2.47 4.97
CA ARG A 52 10.11 3.14 3.99
C ARG A 52 10.38 2.67 2.56
N ALA A 53 11.64 2.48 2.18
CA ALA A 53 12.02 1.97 0.87
C ALA A 53 11.52 0.53 0.64
N VAL A 54 11.66 -0.36 1.65
CA VAL A 54 11.18 -1.74 1.59
C VAL A 54 9.65 -1.78 1.47
N LEU A 55 8.94 -1.02 2.30
CA LEU A 55 7.48 -0.98 2.26
C LEU A 55 6.97 -0.44 0.92
N ARG A 56 7.61 0.60 0.36
CA ARG A 56 7.30 1.11 -0.99
C ARG A 56 7.47 0.01 -2.04
N ALA A 57 8.58 -0.74 -2.00
CA ALA A 57 8.83 -1.82 -2.95
C ALA A 57 7.79 -2.94 -2.84
N MET A 58 7.43 -3.34 -1.61
CA MET A 58 6.39 -4.36 -1.37
C MET A 58 5.02 -3.91 -1.88
N THR A 59 4.63 -2.65 -1.64
CA THR A 59 3.37 -2.10 -2.15
C THR A 59 3.33 -2.12 -3.68
N VAL A 60 4.39 -1.71 -4.35
CA VAL A 60 4.47 -1.74 -5.82
C VAL A 60 4.40 -3.17 -6.35
N ALA A 61 5.09 -4.12 -5.72
CA ALA A 61 5.06 -5.52 -6.11
C ALA A 61 3.66 -6.13 -5.95
N ALA A 62 2.95 -5.83 -4.85
CA ALA A 62 1.60 -6.30 -4.60
C ALA A 62 0.58 -5.75 -5.62
N LEU A 63 0.64 -4.45 -5.92
CA LEU A 63 -0.20 -3.82 -6.95
C LEU A 63 0.05 -4.43 -8.33
N SER A 64 1.30 -4.71 -8.66
CA SER A 64 1.67 -5.32 -9.95
C SER A 64 1.34 -6.81 -10.03
N ALA A 65 1.25 -7.50 -8.89
CA ALA A 65 0.85 -8.90 -8.84
C ALA A 65 -0.65 -9.08 -9.02
N ALA A 66 -1.45 -8.14 -8.49
CA ALA A 66 -2.90 -8.11 -8.71
C ALA A 66 -3.26 -7.98 -10.21
N ASP A 67 -2.45 -7.23 -10.96
CA ASP A 67 -2.61 -7.05 -12.42
C ASP A 67 -2.31 -8.32 -13.24
N ARG A 68 -1.59 -9.30 -12.66
CA ARG A 68 -1.24 -10.57 -13.33
C ARG A 68 -2.17 -11.73 -13.03
N CYS A 69 -3.18 -11.53 -12.17
CA CYS A 69 -4.17 -12.56 -11.83
C CYS A 69 -5.49 -12.41 -12.60
N LEU A 70 -5.57 -11.48 -13.57
CA LEU A 70 -6.67 -11.35 -14.52
C LEU A 70 -6.31 -12.03 -15.86
#